data_AF-A0A537K075-F1
#
_entry.id   AF-A0A537K075-F1
#
_cell.length_a   1.000
_cell.length_b   1.000
_cell.length_c   1.000
_cell.angle_alpha   90.00
_cell.angle_beta   90.00
_cell.angle_gamma   90.00
#
_symmetry.space_group_name_H-M   'P 1'
#
loop_
_entity.id
_entity.type
_entity.pdbx_description
1 polymer ?
#
loop_
_entity_poly.entity_id
_entity_poly.type
_entity_poly.pdbx_seq_one_letter_code
_entity_poly.pdbx_strand_id
1 'polypeptide(L)'
;MKRIILALALMFALGSTTRLAAQETRVRFYYYPSTNVYYNPTNAEYWYYDDVSATWTQVKTLPTTITLTKAPRYTVYYNGEDVWKDNTMHMQKYKVRKNGTMKAKKPKSE
;
A
#
# COMPACT_ATOMS: atom_id res chain seq x y z
N MET A 1 -2.38 25.35 61.13
CA MET A 1 -1.61 26.02 60.06
C MET A 1 -0.59 25.04 59.50
N LYS A 2 -0.53 24.91 58.16
CA LYS A 2 0.64 24.55 57.33
C LYS A 2 1.37 23.25 57.77
N ARG A 3 1.31 22.13 57.04
CA ARG A 3 1.79 21.94 55.66
C ARG A 3 1.25 20.60 55.12
N ILE A 4 0.14 20.62 54.40
CA ILE A 4 -0.31 19.49 53.56
C ILE A 4 0.09 19.82 52.13
N ILE A 5 1.40 19.83 51.82
CA ILE A 5 1.88 19.98 50.45
C ILE A 5 3.25 19.31 50.38
N LEU A 6 3.31 18.03 50.02
CA LEU A 6 4.49 17.37 49.42
C LEU A 6 4.22 15.90 49.04
N ALA A 7 3.02 15.61 48.54
CA ALA A 7 2.73 14.32 47.89
C ALA A 7 2.16 14.52 46.47
N LEU A 8 2.49 15.66 45.84
CA LEU A 8 2.09 16.01 44.47
C LEU A 8 3.29 16.11 43.52
N ALA A 9 4.42 15.48 43.86
CA ALA A 9 5.66 15.52 43.07
C ALA A 9 6.13 14.11 42.63
N LEU A 10 5.20 13.14 42.54
CA LEU A 10 5.51 11.78 42.07
C LEU A 10 4.58 11.32 40.93
N MET A 11 3.96 12.24 40.21
CA MET A 11 3.09 11.95 39.05
C MET A 11 3.50 12.69 37.78
N PHE A 12 4.79 12.99 37.60
CA PHE A 12 5.24 13.70 36.39
C PHE A 12 6.58 13.21 35.82
N ALA A 13 6.87 11.91 35.91
CA ALA A 13 8.10 11.35 35.33
C ALA A 13 7.92 10.00 34.60
N LEU A 14 6.71 9.71 34.08
CA LEU A 14 6.48 8.56 33.18
C LEU A 14 5.76 8.94 31.90
N GLY A 15 5.83 10.22 31.51
CA GLY A 15 5.42 10.69 30.19
C GLY A 15 6.52 10.46 29.15
N SER A 16 7.11 9.27 29.09
CA SER A 16 7.89 8.87 27.91
C SER A 16 6.89 8.67 26.80
N THR A 17 6.54 9.76 26.13
CA THR A 17 5.89 9.72 24.82
C THR A 17 6.84 8.97 23.90
N THR A 18 6.63 7.67 23.77
CA THR A 18 7.14 6.95 22.62
C THR A 18 6.45 7.61 21.44
N ARG A 19 7.16 8.53 20.78
CA ARG A 19 6.96 8.71 19.36
C ARG A 19 7.26 7.35 18.79
N LEU A 20 6.22 6.55 18.57
CA LEU A 20 6.27 5.52 17.55
C LEU A 20 6.60 6.33 16.29
N ALA A 21 7.88 6.43 15.98
CA ALA A 21 8.29 6.70 14.62
C ALA A 21 7.60 5.57 13.87
N ALA A 22 6.47 5.88 13.23
CA ALA A 22 5.84 5.00 12.27
C ALA A 22 6.95 4.72 11.28
N GLN A 23 7.64 3.60 11.49
CA GLN A 23 8.66 3.13 10.59
C GLN A 23 7.81 2.68 9.41
N GLU A 24 7.58 3.60 8.48
CA GLU A 24 6.82 3.35 7.27
C GLU A 24 7.57 2.23 6.55
N THR A 25 7.13 1.00 6.81
CA THR A 25 7.67 -0.18 6.17
C THR A 25 7.31 -0.05 4.72
N ARG A 26 8.32 0.29 3.92
CA ARG A 26 8.15 0.42 2.49
C ARG A 26 7.96 -0.97 1.92
N VAL A 27 6.71 -1.36 1.69
CA VAL A 27 6.34 -2.68 1.20
C VAL A 27 6.44 -2.70 -0.32
N ARG A 28 7.01 -3.78 -0.83
CA ARG A 28 7.11 -4.04 -2.28
C ARG A 28 5.86 -4.79 -2.73
N PHE A 29 5.26 -4.36 -3.83
CA PHE A 29 4.16 -5.07 -4.49
C PHE A 29 4.46 -5.28 -5.97
N TYR A 30 3.90 -6.35 -6.53
CA TYR A 30 3.80 -6.55 -7.96
C TYR A 30 2.41 -6.16 -8.46
N TYR A 31 2.36 -5.14 -9.32
CA TYR A 31 1.13 -4.64 -9.94
C TYR A 31 0.90 -5.27 -11.31
N TYR A 32 -0.28 -5.85 -11.49
CA TYR A 32 -0.79 -6.45 -12.71
C TYR A 32 -1.83 -5.50 -13.34
N PRO A 33 -1.43 -4.63 -14.28
CA PRO A 33 -2.30 -3.58 -14.81
C PRO A 33 -3.49 -4.10 -15.63
N SER A 34 -3.38 -5.28 -16.24
CA SER A 34 -4.44 -5.86 -17.06
C SER A 34 -5.67 -6.27 -16.25
N THR A 35 -5.47 -6.65 -15.00
CA THR A 35 -6.52 -7.11 -14.07
C THR A 35 -6.66 -6.19 -12.86
N ASN A 36 -5.88 -5.12 -12.79
CA ASN A 36 -5.84 -4.18 -11.66
C ASN A 36 -5.57 -4.85 -10.30
N VAL A 37 -4.66 -5.84 -10.28
CA VAL A 37 -4.32 -6.62 -9.07
C VAL A 37 -2.95 -6.23 -8.54
N TYR A 38 -2.80 -6.19 -7.21
CA TYR A 38 -1.50 -6.13 -6.55
C TYR A 38 -1.21 -7.46 -5.89
N TYR A 39 0.05 -7.87 -5.89
CA TYR A 39 0.53 -9.02 -5.14
C TYR A 39 1.68 -8.60 -4.23
N ASN A 40 1.58 -8.91 -2.95
CA ASN A 40 2.63 -8.73 -1.97
C ASN A 40 3.45 -10.04 -1.86
N PRO A 41 4.70 -10.07 -2.32
CA PRO A 41 5.53 -11.27 -2.26
C PRO A 41 6.03 -11.59 -0.85
N THR A 42 5.92 -10.68 0.12
CA THR A 42 6.40 -10.90 1.49
C THR A 42 5.46 -11.82 2.27
N ASN A 43 4.16 -11.61 2.15
CA ASN A 43 3.12 -12.39 2.84
C ASN A 43 2.29 -13.28 1.89
N ALA A 44 2.60 -13.24 0.58
CA ALA A 44 1.94 -14.00 -0.48
C ALA A 44 0.44 -13.72 -0.61
N GLU A 45 0.06 -12.44 -0.55
CA GLU A 45 -1.33 -11.99 -0.62
C GLU A 45 -1.59 -11.09 -1.83
N TYR A 46 -2.84 -11.10 -2.27
CA TYR A 46 -3.33 -10.30 -3.38
C TYR A 46 -4.31 -9.25 -2.89
N TRP A 47 -4.26 -8.07 -3.50
CA TRP A 47 -5.30 -7.06 -3.44
C TRP A 47 -5.96 -6.91 -4.80
N TYR A 48 -7.28 -7.00 -4.85
CA TYR A 48 -8.09 -6.70 -6.04
C TYR A 48 -9.33 -5.91 -5.65
N TYR A 49 -9.92 -5.21 -6.61
CA TYR A 49 -11.21 -4.55 -6.41
C TYR A 49 -12.32 -5.55 -6.71
N ASP A 50 -13.14 -5.84 -5.70
CA ASP A 50 -14.32 -6.67 -5.84
C ASP A 50 -15.51 -5.80 -6.24
N ASP A 51 -15.96 -5.96 -7.48
CA ASP A 51 -17.09 -5.22 -8.05
C ASP A 51 -18.43 -5.56 -7.35
N VAL A 52 -18.55 -6.73 -6.71
CA VAL A 52 -19.78 -7.15 -6.02
C VAL A 52 -19.94 -6.39 -4.71
N SER A 53 -18.88 -6.33 -3.90
CA SER A 53 -18.88 -5.59 -2.63
C SER A 53 -18.53 -4.11 -2.80
N ALA A 54 -18.06 -3.71 -3.98
CA ALA A 54 -17.51 -2.37 -4.25
C ALA A 54 -16.36 -1.98 -3.30
N THR A 55 -15.50 -2.96 -2.94
CA THR A 55 -14.38 -2.74 -2.02
C THR A 55 -13.08 -3.36 -2.51
N TRP A 56 -11.96 -2.88 -1.99
CA TRP A 56 -10.67 -3.56 -2.13
C TRP A 56 -10.59 -4.74 -1.17
N THR A 57 -10.29 -5.92 -1.70
CA THR A 57 -10.27 -7.17 -0.94
C THR A 57 -8.88 -7.78 -0.95
N GLN A 58 -8.45 -8.26 0.23
CA GLN A 58 -7.20 -8.97 0.44
C GLN A 58 -7.44 -10.47 0.51
N VAL A 59 -6.72 -11.26 -0.28
CA VAL A 59 -6.85 -12.72 -0.32
C VAL A 59 -5.51 -13.41 -0.51
N LYS A 60 -5.37 -14.65 -0.02
CA LYS A 60 -4.20 -15.50 -0.34
C LYS A 60 -4.31 -16.17 -1.71
N THR A 61 -5.54 -16.41 -2.17
CA THR A 61 -5.83 -17.05 -3.45
C THR A 61 -6.86 -16.20 -4.18
N LEU A 62 -6.57 -15.85 -5.43
CA LEU A 62 -7.50 -15.09 -6.27
C LEU A 62 -8.73 -15.93 -6.62
N PRO A 63 -9.92 -15.30 -6.77
CA PRO A 63 -11.07 -15.94 -7.40
C PRO A 63 -10.72 -16.50 -8.78
N THR A 64 -11.34 -17.61 -9.17
CA THR A 64 -11.12 -18.26 -10.47
C THR A 64 -11.48 -17.38 -11.66
N THR A 65 -12.27 -16.33 -11.45
CA THR A 65 -12.64 -15.32 -12.44
C THR A 65 -11.49 -14.37 -12.78
N ILE A 66 -10.46 -14.26 -11.92
CA ILE A 66 -9.31 -13.38 -12.12
C ILE A 66 -8.11 -14.21 -12.56
N THR A 67 -7.74 -14.10 -13.84
CA THR A 67 -6.55 -14.76 -14.38
C THR A 67 -5.41 -13.76 -14.52
N LEU A 68 -4.30 -14.00 -13.81
CA LEU A 68 -3.10 -13.20 -13.96
C LEU A 68 -2.26 -13.69 -15.15
N THR A 69 -1.94 -12.80 -16.08
CA THR A 69 -0.92 -13.06 -17.09
C THR A 69 0.47 -12.80 -16.49
N LYS A 70 1.48 -13.54 -16.96
CA LYS A 70 2.87 -13.38 -16.46
C LYS A 70 3.46 -12.00 -16.79
N ALA A 71 2.97 -11.33 -17.84
CA ALA A 71 3.44 -10.02 -18.27
C ALA A 71 2.31 -9.22 -18.96
N PRO A 72 2.37 -7.87 -18.89
CA PRO A 72 3.32 -7.08 -18.11
C PRO A 72 2.97 -7.02 -16.62
N ARG A 73 3.99 -6.94 -15.76
CA ARG A 73 3.88 -6.74 -14.31
C ARG A 73 4.91 -5.70 -13.88
N TYR A 74 4.54 -4.80 -12.97
CA TYR A 74 5.42 -3.73 -12.50
C TYR A 74 5.66 -3.83 -11.01
N THR A 75 6.88 -3.55 -10.56
CA THR A 75 7.15 -3.41 -9.14
C THR A 75 6.76 -2.01 -8.68
N VAL A 76 5.93 -1.92 -7.64
CA VAL A 76 5.60 -0.67 -6.95
C VAL A 76 5.98 -0.79 -5.48
N TYR A 77 6.29 0.35 -4.87
CA TYR A 77 6.64 0.43 -3.46
C TYR A 77 5.66 1.39 -2.79
N TYR A 78 5.12 0.99 -1.66
CA TYR A 78 4.14 1.77 -0.92
C TYR A 78 4.49 1.77 0.57
N ASN A 79 4.17 2.86 1.25
CA ASN A 79 4.42 3.01 2.68
C ASN A 79 3.21 2.47 3.44
N GLY A 80 3.28 1.18 3.81
CA GLY A 80 2.17 0.44 4.42
C GLY A 80 1.58 -0.65 3.51
N GLU A 81 0.41 -1.17 3.91
CA GLU A 81 -0.20 -2.35 3.27
C GLU A 81 -1.25 -1.99 2.21
N ASP A 82 -1.88 -0.82 2.32
CA ASP A 82 -2.98 -0.36 1.47
C ASP A 82 -2.51 0.24 0.13
N VAL A 83 -1.69 -0.49 -0.64
CA VAL A 83 -1.12 -0.02 -1.92
C VAL A 83 -2.16 0.46 -2.93
N TRP A 84 -3.41 -0.03 -2.80
CA TRP A 84 -4.53 0.35 -3.63
C TRP A 84 -5.00 1.80 -3.42
N LYS A 85 -4.58 2.49 -2.35
CA LYS A 85 -4.85 3.94 -2.19
C LYS A 85 -4.23 4.76 -3.33
N ASP A 86 -3.12 4.30 -3.89
CA ASP A 86 -2.45 4.88 -5.05
C ASP A 86 -2.95 4.31 -6.39
N ASN A 87 -4.05 3.55 -6.40
CA ASN A 87 -4.49 2.81 -7.58
C ASN A 87 -4.70 3.69 -8.81
N THR A 88 -5.39 4.82 -8.66
CA THR A 88 -5.63 5.76 -9.75
C THR A 88 -4.32 6.20 -10.41
N MET A 89 -3.27 6.46 -9.60
CA MET A 89 -1.95 6.82 -10.08
C MET A 89 -1.27 5.67 -10.82
N HIS A 90 -1.32 4.45 -10.25
CA HIS A 90 -0.75 3.25 -10.87
C HIS A 90 -1.42 2.91 -12.20
N MET A 91 -2.75 2.94 -12.25
CA MET A 91 -3.52 2.74 -13.48
C MET A 91 -3.10 3.75 -14.54
N GLN A 92 -2.95 5.03 -14.19
CA GLN A 92 -2.50 6.07 -15.13
C GLN A 92 -1.06 5.86 -15.62
N LYS A 93 -0.15 5.53 -14.71
CA LYS A 93 1.28 5.34 -15.01
C LYS A 93 1.53 4.12 -15.89
N TYR A 94 0.84 3.02 -15.60
CA TYR A 94 1.06 1.73 -16.22
C TYR A 94 -0.03 1.35 -17.24
N LYS A 95 -0.79 2.34 -17.77
CA LYS A 95 -1.79 2.12 -18.83
C LYS A 95 -1.17 1.31 -19.97
N VAL A 96 -1.45 0.01 -19.99
CA VAL A 96 -1.19 -0.85 -21.13
C VAL A 96 -2.21 -0.45 -22.19
N ARG A 97 -1.77 -0.01 -23.37
CA ARG A 97 -2.71 0.16 -24.49
C ARG A 97 -3.31 -1.23 -24.79
N LYS A 98 -4.56 -1.29 -25.28
CA LYS A 98 -5.28 -2.54 -25.61
C LYS A 98 -4.49 -3.55 -26.46
N ASN A 99 -3.36 -3.16 -27.05
CA ASN A 99 -2.53 -3.94 -27.97
C ASN A 99 -1.17 -4.37 -27.35
N GLY A 100 -0.99 -4.28 -26.02
CA GLY A 100 0.25 -4.70 -25.34
C GLY A 100 1.43 -3.71 -25.47
N THR A 101 1.28 -2.61 -26.21
CA THR A 101 2.32 -1.59 -26.34
C THR A 101 2.17 -0.50 -25.27
N MET A 102 3.25 -0.25 -24.51
CA MET A 102 3.29 0.84 -23.53
C MET A 102 3.19 2.20 -24.23
N LYS A 103 2.54 3.19 -23.60
CA LYS A 103 2.74 4.60 -24.00
C LYS A 103 4.22 4.93 -23.76
N ALA A 104 5.00 5.07 -24.82
CA ALA A 104 6.36 5.60 -24.72
C ALA A 104 6.30 6.94 -23.99
N LYS A 105 6.91 7.01 -22.80
CA LYS A 105 7.17 8.28 -22.13
C LYS A 105 8.16 9.01 -23.04
N LYS A 106 7.72 10.10 -23.70
CA LYS A 106 8.63 10.92 -24.52
C LYS A 106 9.87 11.24 -23.65
N PRO A 107 11.10 10.97 -24.13
CA PRO A 107 12.28 11.39 -23.41
C PRO A 107 12.21 12.91 -23.26
N LYS A 108 12.50 13.38 -22.05
CA LYS A 108 12.64 14.81 -21.77
C LYS A 108 13.90 15.25 -22.50
N SER A 109 13.73 15.95 -23.62
CA SER A 109 14.83 16.69 -24.24
C SER A 109 15.27 17.77 -23.25
N GLU A 110 16.55 17.72 -22.88
CA GLU A 110 17.26 18.74 -22.11
C GLU A 110 17.11 20.14 -22.73
#